data_AF-A0A497SCT5-F1
#
_entry.id   AF-A0A497SCT5-F1
#
_cell.length_a   1.000
_cell.length_b   1.000
_cell.length_c   1.000
_cell.angle_alpha   90.00
_cell.angle_beta   90.00
_cell.angle_gamma   90.00
#
_symmetry.space_group_name_H-M   'P 1'
#
loop_
_entity.id
_entity.type
_entity.pdbx_description
1 polymer ?
#
loop_
_entity_poly.entity_id
_entity_poly.type
_entity_poly.pdbx_seq_one_letter_code
_entity_poly.pdbx_strand_id
1 'polypeptide(L)'
;MMINIIPLPPYLIFIVGASLIPLLRGRVRNAYLLLIPVIAFINLLYMPNGNYWNIEFWGMNLITGRVDLLSKVFAYVFVIMSFIGNLYAL
;
A
#
# COMPACT_ATOMS: atom_id res chain seq x y z
N MET A 1 0.39 23.30 -6.78
CA MET A 1 0.13 22.30 -7.84
C MET A 1 -0.49 21.08 -7.16
N MET A 2 -1.79 20.84 -7.35
CA MET A 2 -2.46 19.66 -6.76
C MET A 2 -2.05 18.44 -7.57
N ILE A 3 -1.20 17.59 -7.02
CA ILE A 3 -0.90 16.29 -7.61
C ILE A 3 -2.20 15.48 -7.47
N ASN A 4 -2.91 15.27 -8.57
CA ASN A 4 -4.03 14.33 -8.64
C ASN A 4 -3.47 12.90 -8.56
N ILE A 5 -3.08 12.50 -7.36
CA ILE A 5 -2.74 11.12 -7.08
C ILE A 5 -4.07 10.39 -7.05
N ILE A 6 -4.29 9.47 -7.98
CA ILE A 6 -5.35 8.47 -7.82
C ILE A 6 -5.02 7.82 -6.49
N PRO A 7 -5.83 8.02 -5.43
CA PRO A 7 -5.56 7.41 -4.15
C PRO A 7 -5.50 5.94 -4.48
N LEU A 8 -4.37 5.30 -4.25
CA LEU A 8 -4.19 3.88 -4.50
C LEU A 8 -4.06 3.28 -3.12
N PRO A 9 -4.80 2.21 -2.78
CA PRO A 9 -4.67 1.64 -1.47
C PRO A 9 -3.26 1.02 -1.35
N PRO A 10 -2.56 1.18 -0.22
CA PRO A 10 -1.26 0.55 -0.02
C PRO A 10 -1.28 -0.97 -0.26
N TYR A 11 -2.41 -1.64 0.01
CA TYR A 11 -2.56 -3.09 -0.23
C TYR A 11 -2.36 -3.47 -1.70
N LEU A 12 -2.75 -2.63 -2.67
CA LEU A 12 -2.54 -2.93 -4.09
C LEU A 12 -1.06 -2.92 -4.45
N ILE A 13 -0.27 -2.03 -3.85
CA ILE A 13 1.18 -1.98 -4.03
C ILE A 13 1.80 -3.29 -3.53
N PHE A 14 1.34 -3.80 -2.38
CA PHE A 14 1.81 -5.09 -1.87
C PHE A 14 1.39 -6.27 -2.73
N ILE A 15 0.14 -6.34 -3.20
CA ILE A 15 -0.34 -7.46 -4.03
C ILE A 15 0.41 -7.50 -5.37
N VAL A 16 0.48 -6.36 -6.07
CA VAL A 16 1.13 -6.27 -7.39
C VAL A 16 2.64 -6.44 -7.24
N GLY A 17 3.24 -5.76 -6.25
CA GLY A 17 4.66 -5.91 -5.94
C GLY A 17 5.02 -7.35 -5.58
N ALA A 18 4.21 -8.01 -4.74
CA ALA A 18 4.49 -9.38 -4.33
C ALA A 18 4.40 -10.39 -5.48
N SER A 19 3.49 -10.17 -6.42
CA SER A 19 3.30 -11.03 -7.60
C SER A 19 4.55 -11.09 -8.49
N LEU A 20 5.40 -10.06 -8.47
CA LEU A 20 6.63 -9.99 -9.26
C LEU A 20 7.85 -10.61 -8.56
N ILE A 21 7.79 -10.82 -7.23
CA ILE A 21 8.87 -11.43 -6.43
C ILE A 21 9.32 -12.81 -6.96
N PRO A 22 8.44 -13.78 -7.28
CA PRO A 22 8.89 -15.14 -7.66
C PRO A 22 9.69 -15.18 -8.97
N LEU A 23 9.61 -14.13 -9.80
CA LEU A 23 10.35 -14.01 -11.04
C LEU A 23 11.78 -13.48 -10.82
N LEU A 24 12.07 -12.87 -9.67
CA LEU A 24 13.35 -12.24 -9.35
C LEU A 24 14.26 -13.20 -8.56
N ARG A 25 15.58 -13.11 -8.78
CA ARG A 25 16.58 -13.97 -8.13
C ARG A 25 17.76 -13.18 -7.58
N GLY A 26 18.42 -13.73 -6.55
CA GLY A 26 19.64 -13.20 -5.95
C GLY A 26 19.46 -11.81 -5.32
N ARG A 27 20.48 -10.96 -5.42
CA ARG A 27 20.51 -9.61 -4.80
C ARG A 27 19.40 -8.68 -5.30
N VAL A 28 18.92 -8.86 -6.53
CA VAL A 28 17.83 -8.04 -7.10
C VAL A 28 16.52 -8.29 -6.36
N ARG A 29 16.24 -9.56 -6.00
CA ARG A 29 15.07 -9.91 -5.18
C ARG A 29 15.13 -9.24 -3.81
N ASN A 30 16.31 -9.19 -3.20
CA ASN A 30 16.49 -8.60 -1.87
C ASN A 30 16.22 -7.08 -1.88
N ALA A 31 16.77 -6.37 -2.86
CA ALA A 31 16.49 -4.95 -3.05
C ALA A 31 15.00 -4.71 -3.34
N TYR A 32 14.39 -5.55 -4.18
CA TYR A 32 12.97 -5.42 -4.54
C TYR A 32 12.03 -5.64 -3.34
N LEU A 33 12.33 -6.61 -2.48
CA LEU A 33 11.58 -6.87 -1.25
C LEU A 33 11.56 -5.66 -0.29
N LEU A 34 12.64 -4.90 -0.23
CA LEU A 34 12.70 -3.67 0.58
C LEU A 34 12.05 -2.48 -0.12
N LEU A 35 12.10 -2.42 -1.46
CA LEU A 35 11.49 -1.33 -2.23
C LEU A 35 9.96 -1.33 -2.16
N ILE A 36 9.30 -2.49 -2.15
CA ILE A 36 7.83 -2.59 -2.08
C ILE A 36 7.26 -1.80 -0.87
N PRO A 37 7.65 -2.07 0.39
CA PRO A 37 7.13 -1.33 1.53
C PRO A 37 7.57 0.14 1.55
N VAL A 38 8.74 0.50 0.99
CA VAL A 38 9.15 1.91 0.86
C VAL A 38 8.21 2.67 -0.08
N ILE A 39 7.87 2.09 -1.22
CA ILE A 39 6.92 2.69 -2.17
C ILE A 39 5.52 2.79 -1.53
N ALA A 40 5.09 1.76 -0.80
CA ALA A 40 3.82 1.79 -0.06
C ALA A 40 3.80 2.88 1.02
N PHE A 41 4.93 3.11 1.70
CA PHE A 41 5.06 4.16 2.71
C PHE A 41 4.95 5.56 2.09
N ILE A 42 5.65 5.79 0.98
CA ILE A 42 5.57 7.04 0.22
C ILE A 42 4.14 7.28 -0.25
N ASN A 43 3.48 6.26 -0.77
CA ASN A 43 2.08 6.37 -1.20
C ASN A 43 1.16 6.76 -0.03
N LEU A 44 1.36 6.17 1.16
CA LEU A 44 0.58 6.49 2.35
C LEU A 44 0.84 7.92 2.87
N LEU A 45 2.07 8.44 2.77
CA LEU A 45 2.41 9.81 3.15
C LEU A 45 1.64 10.86 2.34
N TYR A 46 1.43 10.60 1.05
CA TYR A 46 0.73 11.51 0.16
C TYR A 46 -0.77 11.21 0.00
N MET A 47 -1.29 10.19 0.70
CA MET A 47 -2.69 9.81 0.61
C MET A 47 -3.57 10.82 1.37
N PRO A 48 -4.49 11.54 0.69
CA PRO A 48 -5.39 12.46 1.37
C PRO A 48 -6.43 11.68 2.19
N ASN A 49 -6.98 12.33 3.21
CA ASN A 49 -8.14 11.79 3.91
C ASN A 49 -9.37 11.90 3.02
N GLY A 50 -10.18 10.85 2.95
CA GLY A 50 -11.36 10.84 2.11
C GLY A 50 -11.99 9.46 1.99
N ASN A 51 -13.19 9.43 1.43
CA ASN A 51 -13.85 8.20 1.02
C ASN A 51 -13.62 8.01 -0.48
N TYR A 52 -12.95 6.91 -0.82
CA TYR A 52 -12.61 6.55 -2.18
C TYR A 52 -13.30 5.26 -2.60
N TRP A 53 -13.60 5.14 -3.89
CA TRP A 53 -14.29 4.00 -4.52
C TRP A 53 -15.61 3.64 -3.82
N ASN A 54 -16.60 4.51 -4.01
CA ASN A 54 -17.98 4.18 -3.65
C ASN A 54 -18.57 3.31 -4.76
N ILE A 55 -18.94 2.08 -4.43
CA ILE A 55 -19.58 1.14 -5.33
C ILE A 55 -20.99 0.90 -4.81
N GLU A 56 -22.00 1.21 -5.62
CA GLU A 56 -23.37 0.86 -5.29
C GLU A 56 -23.62 -0.60 -5.67
N PHE A 57 -23.80 -1.45 -4.67
CA PHE A 57 -24.02 -2.88 -4.85
C PHE A 57 -25.32 -3.27 -4.15
N TRP A 58 -26.28 -3.80 -4.91
CA TRP A 58 -27.58 -4.27 -4.38
C TRP A 58 -28.33 -3.19 -3.58
N GLY A 59 -28.25 -1.93 -4.02
CA GLY A 59 -28.85 -0.79 -3.31
C GLY A 59 -28.12 -0.36 -2.03
N MET A 60 -26.95 -0.94 -1.74
CA MET A 60 -26.06 -0.51 -0.67
C MET A 60 -24.88 0.27 -1.23
N ASN A 61 -24.58 1.42 -0.65
CA ASN A 61 -23.36 2.17 -0.97
C ASN A 61 -22.17 1.58 -0.20
N LEU A 62 -21.34 0.81 -0.90
CA LEU A 62 -20.10 0.25 -0.36
C LEU A 62 -18.96 1.23 -0.54
N ILE A 63 -18.36 1.66 0.57
CA ILE A 63 -17.15 2.50 0.56
C ILE A 63 -15.94 1.57 0.70
N THR A 64 -15.22 1.28 -0.40
CA THR A 64 -14.13 0.30 -0.35
C THR A 64 -12.77 0.90 0.01
N GLY A 65 -12.64 2.23 0.04
CA GLY A 65 -11.41 2.92 0.41
C GLY A 65 -11.65 4.13 1.29
N ARG A 66 -12.08 3.91 2.53
CA ARG A 66 -12.14 4.98 3.54
C ARG A 66 -10.76 5.23 4.13
N VAL A 67 -10.28 6.46 3.99
CA VAL A 67 -9.01 6.95 4.54
C VAL A 67 -9.30 8.00 5.61
N ASP A 68 -9.18 7.57 6.86
CA ASP A 68 -9.30 8.39 8.05
C ASP A 68 -8.04 8.29 8.92
N LEU A 69 -7.94 9.15 9.95
CA LEU A 69 -6.77 9.21 10.83
C LEU A 69 -6.45 7.86 11.48
N LEU A 70 -7.46 7.12 11.92
CA LEU A 70 -7.27 5.83 12.57
C LEU A 70 -6.78 4.78 11.57
N SER A 71 -7.43 4.68 10.41
CA SER A 71 -7.00 3.78 9.34
C SER A 71 -5.55 4.07 8.87
N LYS A 72 -5.14 5.34 8.83
CA LYS A 72 -3.75 5.70 8.49
C LYS A 72 -2.75 5.24 9.54
N VAL A 73 -3.06 5.35 10.84
CA VAL A 73 -2.19 4.83 11.91
C VAL A 73 -1.95 3.33 11.73
N PHE A 74 -3.01 2.56 11.48
CA PHE A 74 -2.86 1.13 11.20
C PHE A 74 -2.05 0.87 9.93
N ALA A 75 -2.33 1.60 8.85
CA ALA A 75 -1.59 1.47 7.61
C ALA A 75 -0.09 1.74 7.79
N TYR A 76 0.30 2.75 8.59
CA TYR A 76 1.70 3.01 8.91
C TYR A 76 2.34 1.84 9.65
N VAL A 77 1.68 1.30 10.67
CA VAL A 77 2.18 0.14 11.43
C VAL A 77 2.42 -1.05 10.51
N PHE A 78 1.46 -1.39 9.64
CA PHE A 78 1.60 -2.50 8.69
C PHE A 78 2.76 -2.31 7.71
N VAL A 79 2.90 -1.12 7.14
CA VAL A 79 3.98 -0.83 6.19
C VAL A 79 5.36 -0.90 6.85
N ILE A 80 5.48 -0.35 8.07
CA ILE A 80 6.73 -0.38 8.84
C ILE A 80 7.09 -1.81 9.24
N MET A 81 6.12 -2.57 9.77
CA MET A 81 6.34 -3.97 10.14
C MET A 81 6.71 -4.83 8.92
N SER A 82 6.11 -4.58 7.75
CA SER A 82 6.49 -5.23 6.51
C SER A 82 7.95 -4.95 6.12
N PHE A 83 8.40 -3.70 6.22
CA PHE A 83 9.79 -3.34 5.91
C PHE A 83 10.76 -4.06 6.86
N ILE A 84 10.49 -4.02 8.17
CA ILE A 84 11.34 -4.65 9.18
C ILE A 84 11.35 -6.18 9.01
N GLY A 85 10.17 -6.78 8.79
CA GLY A 85 10.04 -8.22 8.55
C GLY A 85 10.80 -8.67 7.30
N ASN A 86 10.71 -7.90 6.21
CA ASN A 86 11.50 -8.16 5.01
C ASN A 86 12.99 -8.02 5.28
N LEU A 87 13.42 -6.95 5.96
CA LEU A 87 14.83 -6.73 6.31
C LEU A 87 15.41 -7.87 7.16
N TYR A 88 14.66 -8.38 8.12
CA TYR A 88 15.07 -9.50 8.96
C TYR A 88 15.14 -10.84 8.19
N ALA A 89 14.31 -11.00 7.16
CA ALA A 89 14.25 -12.23 6.36
C ALA A 89 15.31 -12.31 5.24
N LEU A 90 16.05 -11.24 4.98
CA LEU A 90 17.12 -11.18 3.97
C LEU A 90 18.44 -11.78 4.48
#